data_AF-A0A2R7NK85-F1
#
_entry.id   AF-A0A2R7NK85-F1
#
_cell.length_a   1.000
_cell.length_b   1.000
_cell.length_c   1.000
_cell.angle_alpha   90.00
_cell.angle_beta   90.00
_cell.angle_gamma   90.00
#
_symmetry.space_group_name_H-M   'P 1'
#
loop_
_entity.id
_entity.type
_entity.pdbx_description
1 polymer ?
#
loop_
_entity_poly.entity_id
_entity_poly.type
_entity_poly.pdbx_seq_one_letter_code
_entity_poly.pdbx_strand_id
1 'polypeptide(L)'
;MCVALCLVLWTGAALAALPQDLPPGLDADVVERLPERVSAAPATPQAAAATARRWITLSRETADPRYLGRAQAALARWWSQADAPADLLVLQATVEQGRHEFSAARATLERALQTNPAQVQGWLTLATLERVAARYEA
;
A
#
# COMPACT_ATOMS: atom_id res chain seq x y z
N MET A 1 -32.08 10.78 41.51
CA MET A 1 -31.81 11.12 40.08
C MET A 1 -30.73 12.20 40.03
N CYS A 2 -29.47 11.82 39.83
CA CYS A 2 -28.38 12.73 39.48
C CYS A 2 -27.65 12.09 38.30
N VAL A 3 -27.97 12.51 37.09
CA VAL A 3 -27.32 12.06 35.86
C VAL A 3 -25.99 12.79 35.76
N ALA A 4 -24.88 12.09 36.04
CA ALA A 4 -23.54 12.57 35.79
C ALA A 4 -23.21 12.34 34.31
N LEU A 5 -23.28 13.42 33.54
CA LEU A 5 -22.93 13.48 32.13
C LEU A 5 -21.39 13.52 32.01
N CYS A 6 -20.74 12.38 31.81
CA CYS A 6 -19.31 12.32 31.49
C CYS A 6 -19.08 12.70 30.02
N LEU A 7 -18.83 13.98 29.75
CA LEU A 7 -18.27 14.43 28.48
C LEU A 7 -16.78 14.11 28.46
N VAL A 8 -16.41 13.02 27.79
CA VAL A 8 -15.02 12.75 27.39
C VAL A 8 -14.67 13.73 26.28
N LEU A 9 -14.02 14.83 26.63
CA LEU A 9 -13.46 15.78 25.68
C LEU A 9 -12.19 15.18 25.09
N TRP A 10 -12.31 14.69 23.86
CA TRP A 10 -11.20 14.20 23.05
C TRP A 10 -10.41 15.41 22.53
N THR A 11 -9.40 15.87 23.27
CA THR A 11 -8.49 16.93 22.78
C THR A 11 -7.43 16.32 21.87
N GLY A 12 -7.86 15.85 20.70
CA GLY A 12 -6.95 15.59 19.59
C GLY A 12 -6.60 16.92 18.93
N ALA A 13 -5.52 17.56 19.38
CA ALA A 13 -4.91 18.65 18.61
C ALA A 13 -4.28 18.04 17.35
N ALA A 14 -5.08 17.85 16.30
CA ALA A 14 -4.54 17.74 14.95
C ALA A 14 -3.88 19.10 14.66
N LEU A 15 -2.56 19.17 14.82
CA LEU A 15 -1.78 20.26 14.27
C LEU A 15 -1.87 20.11 12.75
N ALA A 16 -2.90 20.70 12.16
CA ALA A 16 -2.98 20.86 10.73
C ALA A 16 -1.72 21.63 10.32
N ALA A 17 -0.86 21.01 9.51
CA ALA A 17 0.21 21.73 8.85
C ALA A 17 -0.46 22.82 8.02
N LEU A 18 -0.35 24.08 8.47
CA LEU A 18 -0.82 25.21 7.70
C LEU A 18 -0.01 25.25 6.40
N PRO A 19 -0.63 25.59 5.26
CA PRO A 19 0.13 25.87 4.05
C PRO A 19 1.17 26.95 4.40
N GLN A 20 2.46 26.61 4.24
CA GLN A 20 3.50 27.61 4.29
C GLN A 20 3.51 28.31 2.94
N ASP A 21 3.04 29.56 2.90
CA ASP A 21 3.23 30.44 1.75
C ASP A 21 4.71 30.80 1.68
N LEU A 22 5.50 29.94 1.03
CA LEU A 22 6.91 30.22 0.78
C LEU A 22 6.99 31.19 -0.40
N PRO A 23 7.51 32.42 -0.21
CA PRO A 23 7.71 33.32 -1.33
C PRO A 23 8.72 32.69 -2.32
N PRO A 24 8.60 32.97 -3.64
CA PRO A 24 9.58 32.51 -4.61
C PRO A 24 10.98 33.04 -4.22
N GLY A 25 11.86 32.12 -3.82
CA GLY A 25 13.27 32.38 -3.52
C GLY A 25 14.17 32.23 -4.76
N LEU A 26 15.48 32.38 -4.56
CA LEU A 26 16.46 32.05 -5.61
C LEU A 26 16.49 30.53 -5.84
N ASP A 27 16.87 30.07 -7.02
CA ASP A 27 16.97 28.63 -7.34
C ASP A 27 17.93 27.87 -6.39
N ALA A 28 18.85 28.59 -5.75
CA ALA A 28 19.82 28.05 -4.80
C ALA A 28 19.28 27.92 -3.36
N ASP A 29 18.08 28.44 -3.07
CA ASP A 29 17.54 28.45 -1.72
C ASP A 29 17.08 27.05 -1.30
N VAL A 30 17.67 26.55 -0.22
CA VAL A 30 17.31 25.26 0.36
C VAL A 30 16.00 25.42 1.14
N VAL A 31 14.90 25.00 0.51
CA VAL A 31 13.54 25.03 1.11
C VAL A 31 13.42 24.10 2.31
N GLU A 32 13.99 22.89 2.22
CA GLU A 32 13.93 21.89 3.27
C GLU A 32 15.21 21.05 3.26
N ARG A 33 15.77 20.78 4.45
CA ARG A 33 16.80 19.76 4.63
C ARG A 33 16.16 18.52 5.20
N LEU A 34 15.95 17.52 4.35
CA LEU A 34 15.43 16.23 4.79
C LEU A 34 16.44 15.55 5.73
N PRO A 35 15.99 14.92 6.83
CA PRO A 35 16.87 14.13 7.68
C PRO A 35 17.52 13.01 6.86
N GLU A 36 18.70 12.57 7.30
CA GLU A 36 19.38 11.43 6.70
C GLU A 36 18.41 10.24 6.64
N ARG A 37 18.30 9.63 5.45
CA ARG A 37 17.45 8.46 5.27
C ARG A 37 18.01 7.33 6.12
N VAL A 38 17.41 7.13 7.28
CA VAL A 38 17.66 5.94 8.10
C VAL A 38 17.22 4.74 7.27
N SER A 39 18.18 3.93 6.81
CA SER A 39 17.85 2.66 6.17
C SER A 39 17.22 1.78 7.23
N ALA A 40 15.92 1.49 7.11
CA ALA A 40 15.30 0.50 7.98
C ALA A 40 16.05 -0.83 7.82
N ALA A 41 16.20 -1.57 8.92
CA ALA A 41 16.73 -2.93 8.88
C ALA A 41 16.00 -3.73 7.78
N PRO A 42 16.70 -4.63 7.06
CA PRO A 42 16.10 -5.37 5.95
C PRO A 42 14.87 -6.12 6.47
N ALA A 43 13.69 -5.73 5.99
CA ALA A 43 12.45 -6.38 6.39
C ALA A 43 12.50 -7.86 6.00
N THR A 44 11.90 -8.73 6.82
CA THR A 44 11.56 -10.09 6.37
C THR A 44 10.35 -10.02 5.44
N PRO A 45 10.15 -11.01 4.53
CA PRO A 45 8.96 -11.06 3.70
C PRO A 45 7.66 -10.97 4.52
N GLN A 46 7.61 -11.62 5.68
CA GLN A 46 6.44 -11.63 6.55
C GLN A 46 6.14 -10.24 7.14
N ALA A 47 7.18 -9.50 7.56
CA ALA A 47 7.02 -8.14 8.08
C ALA A 47 6.57 -7.16 6.99
N ALA A 48 7.12 -7.30 5.77
CA ALA A 48 6.70 -6.52 4.61
C ALA A 48 5.24 -6.81 4.25
N ALA A 49 4.84 -8.09 4.22
CA ALA A 49 3.47 -8.50 3.96
C ALA A 49 2.49 -7.92 4.97
N ALA A 50 2.80 -8.01 6.27
CA ALA A 50 1.95 -7.46 7.33
C ALA A 50 1.79 -5.94 7.20
N THR A 51 2.87 -5.23 6.87
CA THR A 51 2.85 -3.78 6.68
C THR A 51 2.06 -3.37 5.44
N ALA A 52 2.27 -4.04 4.32
CA ALA A 52 1.53 -3.78 3.08
C ALA A 52 0.02 -4.03 3.25
N ARG A 53 -0.37 -5.12 3.92
CA ARG A 53 -1.79 -5.41 4.22
C ARG A 53 -2.45 -4.29 5.00
N ARG A 54 -1.80 -3.77 6.05
CA ARG A 54 -2.34 -2.64 6.83
C ARG A 54 -2.60 -1.42 5.94
N TRP A 55 -1.64 -1.07 5.08
CA TRP A 55 -1.81 0.06 4.17
C TRP A 55 -2.88 -0.17 3.10
N ILE A 56 -2.98 -1.38 2.54
CA ILE A 56 -4.06 -1.74 1.61
C ILE A 56 -5.42 -1.65 2.28
N THR A 57 -5.56 -2.16 3.51
CA THR A 57 -6.80 -2.06 4.29
C THR A 57 -7.19 -0.60 4.49
N LEU A 58 -6.25 0.23 4.95
CA LEU A 58 -6.52 1.64 5.18
C LEU A 58 -6.90 2.40 3.90
N SER A 59 -6.26 2.06 2.76
CA SER A 59 -6.66 2.59 1.45
C SER A 59 -8.12 2.31 1.13
N ARG A 60 -8.61 1.10 1.42
CA ARG A 60 -10.00 0.70 1.17
C ARG A 60 -10.97 1.40 2.13
N GLU A 61 -10.61 1.48 3.41
CA GLU A 61 -11.43 2.10 4.44
C GLU A 61 -11.62 3.60 4.22
N THR A 62 -10.59 4.29 3.73
CA THR A 62 -10.64 5.75 3.56
C THR A 62 -10.81 6.21 2.11
N ALA A 63 -10.82 5.28 1.14
CA ALA A 63 -10.75 5.58 -0.29
C ALA A 63 -9.58 6.51 -0.68
N ASP A 64 -8.48 6.48 0.08
CA ASP A 64 -7.32 7.35 -0.15
C ASP A 64 -6.20 6.56 -0.84
N PRO A 65 -5.82 6.91 -2.09
CA PRO A 65 -4.81 6.18 -2.85
C PRO A 65 -3.39 6.36 -2.30
N ARG A 66 -3.12 7.35 -1.44
CA ARG A 66 -1.79 7.55 -0.82
C ARG A 66 -1.34 6.33 -0.03
N TYR A 67 -2.29 5.61 0.55
CA TYR A 67 -1.98 4.39 1.29
C TYR A 67 -1.52 3.24 0.38
N LEU A 68 -1.95 3.17 -0.89
CA LEU A 68 -1.40 2.20 -1.85
C LEU A 68 0.08 2.48 -2.15
N GLY A 69 0.49 3.76 -2.21
CA GLY A 69 1.90 4.13 -2.32
C GLY A 69 2.73 3.66 -1.11
N ARG A 70 2.17 3.73 0.10
CA ARG A 70 2.82 3.23 1.31
C ARG A 70 2.89 1.70 1.35
N ALA A 71 1.87 1.00 0.82
CA ALA A 71 1.90 -0.44 0.64
C ALA A 71 3.03 -0.85 -0.33
N GLN A 72 3.16 -0.17 -1.46
CA GLN A 72 4.26 -0.39 -2.40
C GLN A 72 5.63 -0.14 -1.77
N ALA A 73 5.78 0.94 -1.00
CA ALA A 73 7.02 1.24 -0.30
C ALA A 73 7.40 0.12 0.69
N ALA A 74 6.43 -0.48 1.39
CA ALA A 74 6.66 -1.63 2.26
C ALA A 74 7.11 -2.89 1.50
N LEU A 75 6.75 -3.01 0.22
CA LEU A 75 7.11 -4.13 -0.66
C LEU A 75 8.36 -3.84 -1.50
N ALA A 76 8.96 -2.66 -1.40
CA ALA A 76 9.96 -2.14 -2.34
C ALA A 76 11.13 -3.10 -2.60
N ARG A 77 11.59 -3.82 -1.57
CA ARG A 77 12.69 -4.79 -1.69
C ARG A 77 12.42 -5.91 -2.70
N TRP A 78 11.18 -6.37 -2.81
CA TRP A 78 10.78 -7.45 -3.72
C TRP A 78 9.96 -6.94 -4.90
N TRP A 79 9.78 -5.63 -5.01
CA TRP A 79 9.03 -5.05 -6.12
C TRP A 79 9.79 -5.33 -7.43
N SER A 80 9.11 -5.96 -8.38
CA SER A 80 9.67 -6.40 -9.66
C SER A 80 10.88 -7.34 -9.58
N GLN A 81 11.13 -7.97 -8.42
CA GLN A 81 12.20 -8.96 -8.29
C GLN A 81 11.71 -10.36 -8.70
N ALA A 82 12.61 -11.16 -9.28
CA ALA A 82 12.30 -12.52 -9.75
C ALA A 82 12.12 -13.52 -8.60
N ASP A 83 12.77 -13.28 -7.45
CA ASP A 83 12.76 -14.13 -6.26
C ASP A 83 11.69 -13.72 -5.23
N ALA A 84 10.74 -12.86 -5.63
CA ALA A 84 9.67 -12.40 -4.75
C ALA A 84 8.78 -13.59 -4.29
N PRO A 85 8.56 -13.78 -2.98
CA PRO A 85 7.65 -14.81 -2.48
C PRO A 85 6.21 -14.62 -2.98
N ALA A 86 5.50 -15.72 -3.23
CA ALA A 86 4.13 -15.70 -3.75
C ALA A 86 3.17 -14.82 -2.94
N ASP A 87 3.25 -14.86 -1.61
CA ASP A 87 2.44 -13.99 -0.73
C ASP A 87 2.68 -12.50 -0.96
N LEU A 88 3.92 -12.11 -1.30
CA LEU A 88 4.24 -10.72 -1.63
C LEU A 88 3.74 -10.36 -3.02
N LEU A 89 3.89 -11.26 -4.00
CA LEU A 89 3.37 -11.05 -5.35
C LEU A 89 1.85 -10.82 -5.35
N VAL A 90 1.07 -11.57 -4.56
CA VAL A 90 -0.37 -11.32 -4.41
C VAL A 90 -0.67 -9.91 -3.86
N LEU A 91 0.15 -9.41 -2.93
CA LEU A 91 0.00 -8.05 -2.41
C LEU A 91 0.45 -6.98 -3.42
N GLN A 92 1.49 -7.23 -4.21
CA GLN A 92 1.89 -6.37 -5.32
C GLN A 92 0.75 -6.25 -6.33
N ALA A 93 0.17 -7.37 -6.76
CA ALA A 93 -0.97 -7.37 -7.67
C ALA A 93 -2.19 -6.63 -7.09
N THR A 94 -2.42 -6.72 -5.78
CA THR A 94 -3.50 -5.96 -5.12
C THR A 94 -3.25 -4.45 -5.19
N VAL A 95 -1.99 -4.01 -5.03
CA VAL A 95 -1.61 -2.60 -5.18
C VAL A 95 -1.76 -2.16 -6.65
N GLU A 96 -1.31 -2.98 -7.60
CA GLU A 96 -1.45 -2.74 -9.03
C GLU A 96 -2.93 -2.61 -9.44
N GLN A 97 -3.81 -3.52 -8.97
CA GLN A 97 -5.25 -3.43 -9.18
C GLN A 97 -5.85 -2.14 -8.62
N GLY A 98 -5.50 -1.77 -7.39
CA GLY A 98 -5.98 -0.54 -6.75
C GLY A 98 -5.52 0.74 -7.45
N ARG A 99 -4.44 0.65 -8.23
CA ARG A 99 -3.93 1.72 -9.11
C ARG A 99 -4.46 1.61 -10.54
N HIS A 100 -5.40 0.71 -10.80
CA HIS A 100 -5.98 0.41 -12.12
C HIS A 100 -4.99 -0.17 -13.15
N GLU A 101 -3.87 -0.72 -12.70
CA GLU A 101 -2.85 -1.37 -13.53
C GLU A 101 -3.19 -2.85 -13.75
N PHE A 102 -4.36 -3.13 -14.31
CA PHE A 102 -4.92 -4.49 -14.35
C PHE A 102 -4.05 -5.50 -15.13
N SER A 103 -3.42 -5.08 -16.23
CA SER A 103 -2.53 -5.93 -17.00
C SER A 103 -1.29 -6.35 -16.20
N ALA A 104 -0.72 -5.41 -15.44
CA ALA A 104 0.42 -5.69 -14.56
C ALA A 104 -0.01 -6.64 -13.42
N ALA A 105 -1.15 -6.34 -12.79
CA ALA A 105 -1.70 -7.17 -11.72
C ALA A 105 -1.92 -8.63 -12.16
N ARG A 106 -2.46 -8.84 -13.37
CA ARG A 106 -2.63 -10.18 -13.93
C ARG A 106 -1.29 -10.91 -14.07
N ALA A 107 -0.31 -10.29 -14.72
CA ALA A 107 1.01 -10.90 -14.89
C ALA A 107 1.69 -11.21 -13.55
N THR A 108 1.53 -10.33 -12.56
CA THR A 108 2.03 -10.54 -11.20
C THR A 108 1.32 -11.70 -10.49
N LEU A 109 0.01 -11.88 -10.67
CA LEU A 109 -0.73 -13.03 -10.13
C LEU A 109 -0.31 -14.34 -10.81
N GLU A 110 -0.14 -14.35 -12.13
CA GLU A 110 0.36 -15.51 -12.86
C GLU A 110 1.74 -15.93 -12.35
N ARG A 111 2.65 -14.98 -12.09
CA ARG A 111 3.93 -15.26 -11.41
C ARG A 111 3.75 -15.82 -10.01
N ALA A 112 2.85 -15.25 -9.20
CA ALA A 112 2.59 -15.76 -7.85
C ALA A 112 2.16 -17.24 -7.86
N LEU A 113 1.33 -17.62 -8.84
CA LEU A 113 0.82 -18.98 -9.00
C LEU A 113 1.87 -19.93 -9.60
N GLN A 114 2.79 -19.44 -10.42
CA GLN A 114 3.97 -20.21 -10.84
C GLN A 114 4.92 -20.48 -9.66
N THR A 115 5.13 -19.48 -8.78
CA THR A 115 5.94 -19.63 -7.57
C THR A 115 5.30 -20.55 -6.55
N ASN A 116 3.98 -20.48 -6.38
CA ASN A 116 3.22 -21.34 -5.46
C ASN A 116 1.83 -21.65 -6.03
N PRO A 117 1.64 -22.81 -6.69
CA PRO A 117 0.35 -23.21 -7.23
C PRO A 117 -0.75 -23.40 -6.16
N ALA A 118 -0.39 -23.60 -4.89
CA ALA A 118 -1.31 -23.74 -3.78
C ALA A 118 -1.76 -22.37 -3.18
N GLN A 119 -1.38 -21.25 -3.79
CA GLN A 119 -1.71 -19.91 -3.29
C GLN A 119 -3.19 -19.56 -3.54
N VAL A 120 -4.06 -19.93 -2.60
CA VAL A 120 -5.53 -19.75 -2.68
C VAL A 120 -5.95 -18.31 -3.01
N GLN A 121 -5.41 -17.32 -2.30
CA GLN A 121 -5.77 -15.92 -2.54
C GLN A 121 -5.35 -15.43 -3.94
N GLY A 122 -4.24 -15.94 -4.47
CA GLY A 122 -3.79 -15.64 -5.84
C GLY A 122 -4.82 -16.06 -6.88
N TRP A 123 -5.34 -17.29 -6.75
CA TRP A 123 -6.40 -17.81 -7.63
C TRP A 123 -7.70 -17.00 -7.53
N LEU A 124 -8.15 -16.70 -6.31
CA LEU A 124 -9.38 -15.91 -6.11
C LEU A 124 -9.28 -14.50 -6.71
N THR A 125 -8.12 -13.86 -6.55
CA THR A 125 -7.87 -12.53 -7.10
C THR A 125 -7.75 -12.56 -8.62
N LEU A 126 -7.09 -13.57 -9.19
CA LEU A 126 -7.01 -13.74 -10.65
C LEU A 126 -8.39 -13.98 -11.26
N ALA A 127 -9.18 -14.90 -10.71
CA ALA A 127 -10.55 -15.17 -11.17
C ALA A 127 -11.44 -13.92 -11.12
N THR A 128 -11.28 -13.07 -10.10
CA THR A 128 -11.98 -11.79 -10.01
C THR A 128 -11.59 -10.84 -11.15
N LEU A 129 -10.31 -10.76 -11.47
CA LEU A 129 -9.80 -9.92 -12.55
C LEU A 129 -10.28 -10.42 -13.92
N GLU A 130 -10.20 -11.73 -14.15
CA GLU A 130 -10.68 -12.36 -15.39
C GLU A 130 -12.18 -12.13 -15.61
N ARG A 131 -12.99 -12.25 -14.56
CA ARG A 131 -14.43 -11.95 -14.61
C ARG A 131 -14.70 -10.49 -14.99
N VAL A 132 -13.98 -9.53 -14.41
CA VAL A 132 -14.13 -8.10 -14.73
C VAL A 132 -13.71 -7.81 -16.18
N ALA A 133 -12.72 -8.54 -16.69
CA ALA A 133 -12.27 -8.44 -18.08
C ALA A 133 -13.14 -9.22 -19.09
N ALA A 134 -14.21 -9.89 -18.64
CA ALA A 134 -15.04 -10.80 -19.42
C ALA A 134 -14.24 -11.93 -20.11
N ARG A 135 -13.19 -12.43 -19.44
CA ARG A 135 -12.38 -13.57 -19.86
C ARG A 135 -12.75 -14.75 -18.98
N TYR A 136 -13.41 -15.76 -19.54
CA TYR A 136 -13.95 -16.88 -18.76
C TYR A 136 -13.19 -18.20 -18.97
N GLU A 137 -12.13 -18.18 -19.79
CA GLU A 137 -11.26 -19.34 -20.00
C GLU A 137 -10.44 -19.55 -18.71
N ALA A 138 -10.86 -20.53 -17.90
CA ALA A 138 -10.21 -20.98 -16.68
C ALA A 138 -9.60 -22.38 -16.88
#